data_AF-A0A1V4QKC7-F1
#
_entry.id   AF-A0A1V4QKC7-F1
#
_cell.length_a   1.000
_cell.length_b   1.000
_cell.length_c   1.000
_cell.angle_alpha   90.00
_cell.angle_beta   90.00
_cell.angle_gamma   90.00
#
_symmetry.space_group_name_H-M   'P 1'
#
loop_
_entity.id
_entity.type
_entity.pdbx_description
1 polymer ?
#
loop_
_entity_poly.entity_id
_entity_poly.type
_entity_poly.pdbx_seq_one_letter_code
_entity_poly.pdbx_strand_id
1 'polypeptide(L)'
;MSKIIQFSDLARQQQFHLLEHKRQEFQERDNYLARRRKLMFQIEAQMRQAEIEQQELYRQLLELYQIEINFPELGDRVGLHRLFAEHPALLTLTQFLQGRLEVEECYKRLKELQNLPLEP
;
A
#
# COMPACT_ATOMS: atom_id res chain seq x y z
N MET A 1 -19.15 -36.26 -56.69
CA MET A 1 -20.44 -35.67 -56.24
C MET A 1 -20.16 -34.88 -54.98
N SER A 2 -20.19 -33.54 -55.04
CA SER A 2 -19.99 -32.72 -53.84
C SER A 2 -21.20 -32.93 -52.92
N LYS A 3 -20.96 -33.30 -51.67
CA LYS A 3 -22.02 -33.33 -50.65
C LYS A 3 -22.46 -31.88 -50.45
N ILE A 4 -23.66 -31.55 -50.90
CA ILE A 4 -24.26 -30.23 -50.70
C ILE A 4 -24.52 -30.10 -49.20
N ILE A 5 -23.70 -29.31 -48.51
CA ILE A 5 -23.87 -29.01 -47.09
C ILE A 5 -25.12 -28.13 -46.97
N GLN A 6 -26.06 -28.52 -46.11
CA GLN A 6 -27.25 -27.70 -45.86
C GLN A 6 -26.83 -26.42 -45.12
N PHE A 7 -27.40 -25.29 -45.51
CA PHE A 7 -27.08 -23.98 -44.93
C PHE A 7 -27.28 -23.94 -43.40
N SER A 8 -28.25 -24.69 -42.89
CA SER A 8 -28.51 -24.86 -41.45
C SER A 8 -27.33 -25.49 -40.70
N ASP A 9 -26.63 -26.46 -41.31
CA ASP A 9 -25.47 -27.12 -40.70
C ASP A 9 -24.25 -26.19 -40.69
N LEU A 10 -24.08 -25.39 -41.75
CA LEU A 10 -23.04 -24.36 -41.82
C LEU A 10 -23.26 -23.26 -40.78
N ALA A 11 -24.48 -22.76 -40.65
CA ALA A 11 -24.84 -21.75 -39.66
C ALA A 11 -24.64 -22.26 -38.22
N ARG A 12 -24.98 -23.53 -37.96
CA ARG A 12 -24.74 -24.18 -36.66
C ARG A 12 -23.24 -24.30 -36.36
N GLN A 13 -22.42 -24.73 -37.32
CA GLN A 13 -20.97 -24.79 -37.15
C GLN A 13 -20.36 -23.42 -36.87
N GLN A 14 -20.82 -22.37 -37.57
CA GLN A 14 -20.39 -21.00 -37.31
C GLN A 14 -20.74 -20.54 -35.89
N GLN A 15 -21.94 -20.85 -35.41
CA GLN A 15 -22.36 -20.55 -34.04
C GLN A 15 -21.51 -21.28 -33.01
N PHE A 16 -21.19 -22.56 -33.23
CA PHE A 16 -20.32 -23.32 -32.34
C PHE A 16 -18.90 -22.74 -32.29
N HIS A 17 -18.31 -22.41 -33.43
CA HIS A 17 -17.00 -21.76 -33.47
C HIS A 17 -16.99 -20.41 -32.76
N LEU A 18 -18.05 -19.61 -32.93
CA LEU A 18 -18.18 -18.34 -32.22
C LEU A 18 -18.27 -18.54 -30.70
N LEU A 19 -19.06 -19.51 -30.24
CA LEU A 19 -19.18 -19.82 -28.81
C LEU A 19 -17.85 -20.31 -28.22
N GLU A 20 -17.13 -21.17 -28.93
CA GLU A 20 -15.80 -21.63 -28.50
C GLU A 20 -14.80 -20.48 -28.41
N HIS A 21 -14.77 -19.61 -29.42
CA HIS A 21 -13.92 -18.42 -29.42
C HIS A 21 -14.25 -17.49 -28.23
N LYS A 22 -15.54 -17.24 -27.98
CA LYS A 22 -15.96 -16.41 -26.83
C LYS A 22 -15.64 -17.05 -25.48
N ARG A 23 -15.71 -18.37 -25.38
CA ARG A 23 -15.26 -19.10 -24.18
C ARG A 23 -13.75 -18.92 -23.95
N GLN A 24 -12.95 -19.02 -25.01
CA GLN A 24 -11.50 -18.82 -24.92
C GLN A 24 -11.16 -17.38 -24.52
N GLU A 25 -11.75 -16.37 -25.18
CA GLU A 25 -11.59 -14.96 -24.81
C GLU A 25 -11.92 -14.72 -23.33
N PHE A 26 -13.00 -15.31 -22.84
CA PHE A 26 -13.41 -15.18 -21.44
C PHE A 26 -12.36 -15.77 -20.50
N GLN A 27 -11.88 -16.98 -20.77
CA GLN A 27 -10.87 -17.65 -19.96
C GLN A 27 -9.54 -16.88 -19.93
N GLU A 28 -9.11 -16.33 -21.06
CA GLU A 28 -7.91 -15.50 -21.14
C GLU A 28 -8.03 -14.23 -20.28
N ARG A 29 -9.21 -13.57 -20.33
CA ARG A 29 -9.50 -12.40 -19.52
C ARG A 29 -9.51 -12.73 -18.03
N ASP A 30 -10.15 -13.83 -17.65
CA ASP A 30 -10.21 -14.22 -16.23
C ASP A 30 -8.82 -14.59 -15.69
N ASN A 31 -8.03 -15.33 -16.47
CA ASN A 31 -6.62 -15.63 -16.15
C ASN A 31 -5.77 -14.35 -16.02
N TYR A 32 -6.02 -13.36 -16.88
CA TYR A 32 -5.35 -12.07 -16.80
C TYR A 32 -5.73 -11.30 -15.53
N LEU A 33 -7.02 -11.25 -15.19
CA LEU A 33 -7.50 -10.61 -13.97
C LEU A 33 -6.97 -11.31 -12.71
N ALA A 34 -6.90 -12.64 -12.70
CA ALA A 34 -6.32 -13.40 -11.60
C ALA A 34 -4.84 -13.05 -11.38
N ARG A 35 -4.05 -12.96 -12.46
CA ARG A 35 -2.64 -12.52 -12.38
C ARG A 35 -2.51 -11.08 -11.86
N ARG A 36 -3.36 -10.17 -12.32
CA ARG A 36 -3.36 -8.78 -11.82
C ARG A 36 -3.72 -8.68 -10.35
N ARG A 37 -4.73 -9.43 -9.88
CA ARG A 37 -5.09 -9.48 -8.45
C ARG A 37 -3.91 -9.96 -7.60
N LYS A 38 -3.21 -11.01 -8.03
CA LYS A 38 -2.01 -11.50 -7.34
C LYS A 38 -0.93 -10.43 -7.25
N LEU A 39 -0.68 -9.69 -8.33
CA LEU A 39 0.31 -8.61 -8.34
C LEU A 39 -0.10 -7.48 -7.39
N MET A 40 -1.38 -7.08 -7.38
CA MET A 40 -1.89 -6.07 -6.45
C MET A 40 -1.67 -6.48 -4.99
N PHE A 41 -1.97 -7.73 -4.63
CA PHE A 41 -1.69 -8.23 -3.27
C PHE A 41 -0.21 -8.19 -2.91
N GLN A 42 0.69 -8.48 -3.86
CA GLN A 42 2.13 -8.38 -3.62
C GLN A 42 2.57 -6.93 -3.39
N ILE A 43 2.06 -5.99 -4.19
CA ILE A 43 2.34 -4.56 -4.03
C ILE A 43 1.80 -4.07 -2.69
N GLU A 44 0.57 -4.42 -2.32
CA GLU A 44 -0.03 -4.05 -1.03
C GLU A 44 0.79 -4.58 0.15
N ALA A 45 1.29 -5.81 0.07
CA ALA A 45 2.16 -6.38 1.09
C ALA A 45 3.49 -5.63 1.20
N GLN A 46 4.11 -5.28 0.07
CA GLN A 46 5.35 -4.48 0.05
C GLN A 46 5.13 -3.08 0.62
N MET A 47 4.01 -2.43 0.28
CA MET A 47 3.65 -1.13 0.84
C MET A 47 3.46 -1.20 2.35
N ARG A 48 2.76 -2.22 2.85
CA ARG A 48 2.59 -2.42 4.29
C ARG A 48 3.92 -2.66 5.00
N GLN A 49 4.82 -3.43 4.39
CA GLN A 49 6.15 -3.65 4.94
C GLN A 49 6.95 -2.34 5.02
N ALA A 50 6.91 -1.52 3.97
CA ALA A 50 7.54 -0.20 3.98
C ALA A 50 6.91 0.75 5.03
N GLU A 51 5.59 0.70 5.23
CA GLU A 51 4.91 1.45 6.31
C GLU A 51 5.44 1.05 7.70
N ILE A 52 5.66 -0.26 7.94
CA ILE A 52 6.21 -0.78 9.20
C ILE A 52 7.65 -0.30 9.39
N GLU A 53 8.50 -0.48 8.40
CA GLU A 53 9.92 -0.07 8.45
C GLU A 53 10.06 1.43 8.68
N GLN A 54 9.21 2.24 8.04
CA GLN A 54 9.17 3.68 8.28
C GLN A 54 8.81 3.98 9.74
N GLN A 55 7.78 3.35 10.29
CA GLN A 55 7.40 3.56 11.70
C GLN A 55 8.51 3.13 12.67
N GLU A 56 9.19 2.03 12.37
CA GLU A 56 10.30 1.53 13.17
C GLU A 56 11.45 2.55 13.22
N LEU A 57 11.79 3.19 12.09
CA LEU A 57 12.76 4.27 12.06
C LEU A 57 12.38 5.41 13.02
N TYR A 58 11.12 5.86 13.02
CA TYR A 58 10.67 6.89 13.96
C TYR A 58 10.77 6.43 15.41
N ARG A 59 10.38 5.18 15.72
CA ARG A 59 10.51 4.61 17.07
C ARG A 59 11.96 4.59 17.54
N GLN A 60 12.86 4.06 16.73
CA GLN A 60 14.30 4.01 17.05
C GLN A 60 14.86 5.42 17.31
N LEU A 61 14.47 6.41 16.50
CA LEU A 61 14.88 7.79 16.72
C LEU A 61 14.32 8.36 18.02
N LEU A 62 13.04 8.12 18.34
CA LEU A 62 12.43 8.60 19.57
C LEU A 62 13.01 7.95 20.82
N GLU A 63 13.34 6.66 20.76
CA GLU A 63 13.98 5.91 21.85
C GLU A 63 15.33 6.54 22.25
N LEU A 64 16.11 7.03 21.28
CA LEU A 64 17.38 7.72 21.56
C LEU A 64 17.19 8.99 22.41
N TYR A 65 16.03 9.65 22.27
CA TYR A 65 15.67 10.84 23.03
C TYR A 65 14.76 10.53 24.22
N GLN A 66 14.49 9.25 24.51
CA GLN A 66 13.59 8.80 25.58
C GLN A 66 12.20 9.45 25.52
N ILE A 67 11.69 9.70 24.31
CA ILE A 67 10.35 10.26 24.10
C ILE A 67 9.36 9.11 23.96
N GLU A 68 8.47 8.94 24.94
CA GLU A 68 7.43 7.92 24.90
C GLU A 68 6.24 8.37 24.04
N ILE A 69 5.94 7.61 22.99
CA ILE A 69 4.76 7.83 22.15
C ILE A 69 3.98 6.52 22.02
N ASN A 70 2.68 6.59 22.29
CA ASN A 70 1.76 5.50 22.05
C ASN A 70 1.33 5.49 20.58
N PHE A 71 1.96 4.63 19.79
CA PHE A 71 1.56 4.41 18.40
C PHE A 71 0.28 3.57 18.33
N PRO A 72 -0.71 3.97 17.49
CA PRO A 72 -1.89 3.17 17.18
C PRO A 72 -1.55 1.80 16.59
N GLU A 73 -2.50 0.88 16.63
CA GLU A 73 -2.38 -0.43 15.99
C GLU A 73 -2.13 -0.31 14.48
N LEU A 74 -1.43 -1.29 13.91
CA LEU A 74 -1.01 -1.35 12.49
C LEU A 74 -2.17 -1.41 11.45
N GLY A 75 -3.43 -1.30 11.89
CA GLY A 75 -4.61 -1.16 11.03
C GLY A 75 -5.26 0.23 11.08
N ASP A 76 -4.98 1.05 12.09
CA ASP A 76 -5.59 2.37 12.26
C ASP A 76 -4.77 3.45 11.54
N ARG A 77 -4.94 3.49 10.21
CA ARG A 77 -4.30 4.50 9.36
C ARG A 77 -4.71 5.92 9.71
N VAL A 78 -5.96 6.13 10.14
CA VAL A 78 -6.45 7.47 10.48
C VAL A 78 -5.82 7.95 11.77
N GLY A 79 -5.76 7.10 12.79
CA GLY A 79 -5.05 7.40 14.04
C GLY A 79 -3.58 7.69 13.81
N LEU A 80 -2.90 6.90 12.97
CA LEU A 80 -1.50 7.15 12.61
C LEU A 80 -1.31 8.49 11.90
N HIS A 81 -2.16 8.81 10.91
CA HIS A 81 -2.08 10.10 10.23
C HIS A 81 -2.28 11.28 11.18
N ARG A 82 -3.22 11.17 12.13
CA ARG A 82 -3.43 12.20 13.15
C ARG A 82 -2.23 12.33 14.07
N LEU A 83 -1.71 11.21 14.59
CA LEU A 83 -0.55 11.21 15.47
C LEU A 83 0.66 11.89 14.82
N PHE A 84 0.95 11.57 13.56
CA PHE A 84 2.05 12.21 12.81
C PHE A 84 1.81 13.68 12.49
N ALA A 85 0.55 14.12 12.40
CA ALA A 85 0.20 15.51 12.16
C ALA A 85 0.19 16.36 13.43
N GLU A 86 -0.08 15.76 14.59
CA GLU A 86 -0.30 16.46 15.86
C GLU A 86 0.91 16.40 16.79
N HIS A 87 1.67 15.29 16.78
CA HIS A 87 2.74 15.10 17.76
C HIS A 87 4.01 15.90 17.39
N PRO A 88 4.46 16.84 18.25
CA PRO A 88 5.54 17.77 17.92
C PRO A 88 6.89 17.08 17.65
N ALA A 89 7.19 15.97 18.33
CA ALA A 89 8.40 15.18 18.07
C ALA A 89 8.38 14.54 16.68
N LEU A 90 7.24 13.98 16.26
CA LEU A 90 7.08 13.34 14.95
C LEU A 90 7.10 14.37 13.81
N LEU A 91 6.50 15.54 14.01
CA LEU A 91 6.59 16.65 13.07
C LEU A 91 8.05 17.09 12.88
N THR A 92 8.78 17.26 13.98
CA THR A 92 10.20 17.66 13.96
C THR A 92 11.06 16.62 13.22
N LEU A 93 10.89 15.34 13.55
CA LEU A 93 11.57 14.24 12.87
C LEU A 93 11.21 14.17 11.38
N THR A 94 9.94 14.40 11.03
CA THR A 94 9.49 14.38 9.64
C THR A 94 10.09 15.53 8.84
N GLN A 95 10.15 16.74 9.40
CA GLN A 95 10.82 17.87 8.76
C GLN A 95 12.31 17.59 8.55
N PHE A 96 12.98 16.98 9.52
CA PHE A 96 14.38 16.57 9.43
C PHE A 96 14.60 15.51 8.34
N LEU A 97 13.84 14.41 8.35
CA LEU A 97 13.96 13.34 7.36
C LEU A 97 13.58 13.80 5.94
N GLN A 98 12.77 14.85 5.80
CA GLN A 98 12.47 15.51 4.52
C GLN A 98 13.54 16.52 4.08
N GLY A 99 14.59 16.73 4.87
CA GLY A 99 15.67 17.68 4.57
C GLY A 99 15.28 19.15 4.72
N ARG A 100 14.19 19.44 5.45
CA ARG A 100 13.69 20.82 5.70
C ARG A 100 14.20 21.41 7.01
N LEU A 101 14.88 20.61 7.82
CA LEU A 101 15.41 20.99 9.12
C LEU A 101 16.86 20.51 9.21
N GLU A 102 17.75 21.37 9.72
CA GLU A 102 19.15 20.99 9.94
C GLU A 102 19.32 20.13 11.19
N VAL A 103 20.44 19.40 11.27
CA VAL A 103 20.73 18.45 12.35
C VAL A 103 20.73 19.14 13.72
N GLU A 104 21.39 20.30 13.84
CA GLU A 104 21.48 21.03 15.12
C GLU A 104 20.12 21.52 15.61
N GLU A 105 19.28 21.99 14.68
CA GLU A 105 17.94 22.49 15.00
C GLU A 105 17.00 21.35 15.38
N CYS A 106 17.10 20.21 14.70
CA CYS A 106 16.39 18.98 15.06
C CYS A 106 16.74 18.53 16.49
N TYR A 107 18.03 18.45 16.81
CA TYR A 107 18.50 18.06 18.14
C TYR A 107 17.98 18.97 19.24
N LYS A 108 18.03 20.30 19.03
CA LYS A 108 17.51 21.29 20.01
C LYS A 108 16.03 21.07 20.28
N ARG A 109 15.20 21.01 19.23
CA ARG A 109 13.74 20.83 19.35
C ARG A 109 13.37 19.52 20.03
N LEU A 110 14.05 18.41 19.72
CA LEU A 110 13.80 17.12 20.38
C LEU A 110 14.22 17.12 21.84
N LYS A 111 15.34 17.77 22.19
CA LYS A 111 15.75 17.93 23.60
C LYS A 111 14.81 18.80 24.40
N GLU A 112 14.24 19.85 23.82
CA GLU A 112 13.22 20.67 24.49
C GLU A 112 11.99 19.83 24.82
N LEU A 113 11.57 18.97 23.90
CA LEU A 113 10.44 18.05 24.08
C LEU A 113 10.71 16.97 25.15
N GLN A 114 11.96 16.51 25.29
CA GLN A 114 12.34 15.61 26.39
C GLN A 114 12.24 16.28 27.77
N ASN A 115 12.47 17.59 27.85
CA ASN A 115 12.48 18.33 29.12
C ASN A 115 11.12 18.92 29.50
N LEU A 116 10.09 18.78 28.64
CA LEU A 116 8.73 19.15 28.98
C LEU A 116 8.17 18.09 29.94
N PRO A 117 7.70 18.48 31.15
CA PRO A 117 7.11 17.52 32.07
C PRO A 117 5.89 16.89 31.39
N LEU A 118 5.85 15.56 31.40
CA LEU A 118 4.64 14.78 31.10
C LEU A 118 3.52 15.35 32.00
N GLU A 119 2.61 16.14 31.41
CA GLU A 119 1.46 16.64 32.17
C GLU A 119 0.66 15.43 32.69
N PRO A 120 0.22 15.48 33.97
CA PRO A 120 -0.39 14.35 34.67
C PRO A 120 -1.75 13.90 34.13
#